data_AF-A0A2K6CXA2-F1
#
_entry.id   AF-A0A2K6CXA2-F1
#
_cell.length_a   1.000
_cell.length_b   1.000
_cell.length_c   1.000
_cell.angle_alpha   90.00
_cell.angle_beta   90.00
_cell.angle_gamma   90.00
#
_symmetry.space_group_name_H-M   'P 1'
#
loop_
_entity.id
_entity.type
_entity.pdbx_description
1 polymer ?
#
loop_
_entity_poly.entity_id
_entity_poly.type
_entity_poly.pdbx_seq_one_letter_code
_entity_poly.pdbx_strand_id
1 'polypeptide(L)'
;MDFKIEHTWDGFPVKHEPVFIRLNPGDRGVMMDISAPFFNDPPAPLGEPGKPFNQLWDYEVVEAFFLNDITEQYLEVELCPHGQHLVLLLSGRRNVWKQELPLSFKVSRGETKWEGKAYLPWNYFPPNVTKFNSFAIHGSKDKRSYEALYPVPQHELQQGQKPDLAKGPEASVFPDVNKGSLLQGNLIFSYLSSSPLLVTS
;
A
#
# COMPACT_ATOMS: atom_id res chain seq x y z
N MET A 1 -5.88 9.38 9.92
CA MET A 1 -4.42 9.20 10.11
C MET A 1 -3.78 9.52 8.80
N ASP A 2 -2.75 10.36 8.80
CA ASP A 2 -2.22 10.99 7.60
C ASP A 2 -0.75 10.59 7.41
N PHE A 3 -0.41 10.11 6.22
CA PHE A 3 0.90 9.60 5.84
C PHE A 3 1.37 10.28 4.55
N LYS A 4 2.69 10.37 4.39
CA LYS A 4 3.32 10.88 3.18
C LYS A 4 4.46 9.98 2.75
N ILE A 5 4.50 9.62 1.47
CA ILE A 5 5.63 8.93 0.85
C ILE A 5 6.57 10.03 0.32
N GLU A 6 7.66 10.24 1.04
CA GLU A 6 8.63 11.33 0.79
C GLU A 6 10.00 10.81 0.36
N HIS A 7 10.18 9.49 0.32
CA HIS A 7 11.46 8.86 0.01
C HIS A 7 11.29 7.77 -1.06
N THR A 8 12.34 7.58 -1.86
CA THR A 8 12.56 6.38 -2.66
C THR A 8 12.70 5.15 -1.74
N TRP A 9 12.51 3.96 -2.29
CA TRP A 9 12.58 2.69 -1.54
C TRP A 9 13.91 2.47 -0.81
N ASP A 10 14.99 3.09 -1.29
CA ASP A 10 16.37 3.08 -0.76
C ASP A 10 16.71 4.34 0.05
N GLY A 11 15.71 5.14 0.41
CA GLY A 11 15.81 6.19 1.43
C GLY A 11 16.26 7.56 0.94
N PHE A 12 16.33 7.82 -0.37
CA PHE A 12 16.61 9.15 -0.89
C PHE A 12 15.32 9.99 -0.98
N PRO A 13 15.36 11.31 -0.72
CA PRO A 13 14.18 12.15 -0.89
C PRO A 13 13.66 12.17 -2.33
N VAL A 14 12.33 12.13 -2.50
CA VAL A 14 11.69 12.31 -3.81
C VAL A 14 11.86 13.74 -4.31
N LYS A 15 11.83 13.94 -5.64
CA LYS A 15 12.05 15.25 -6.29
C LYS A 15 10.79 15.85 -6.90
N HIS A 16 9.63 15.43 -6.40
CA HIS A 16 8.30 15.91 -6.78
C HIS A 16 7.42 15.99 -5.53
N GLU A 17 6.17 16.42 -5.71
CA GLU A 17 5.17 16.42 -4.64
C GLU A 17 5.00 14.99 -4.05
N PRO A 18 5.02 14.83 -2.73
CA PRO A 18 4.79 13.53 -2.08
C PRO A 18 3.42 12.93 -2.38
N VAL A 19 3.33 11.60 -2.34
CA VAL A 19 2.03 10.92 -2.26
C VAL A 19 1.48 11.04 -0.85
N PHE A 20 0.26 11.54 -0.73
CA PHE A 20 -0.47 11.66 0.53
C PHE A 20 -1.51 10.56 0.66
N ILE A 21 -1.53 9.91 1.83
CA ILE A 21 -2.45 8.84 2.15
C ILE A 21 -3.12 9.16 3.47
N ARG A 22 -4.45 9.14 3.49
CA ARG A 22 -5.24 9.28 4.71
C ARG A 22 -6.09 8.05 4.95
N LEU A 23 -5.92 7.46 6.12
CA LEU A 23 -6.72 6.35 6.62
C LEU A 23 -7.74 6.85 7.65
N ASN A 24 -9.03 6.64 7.37
CA ASN A 24 -10.14 7.00 8.23
C ASN A 24 -10.94 5.72 8.58
N PRO A 25 -10.69 5.12 9.76
CA PRO A 25 -11.50 4.00 10.25
C PRO A 25 -12.97 4.40 10.45
N GLY A 26 -13.88 3.48 10.16
CA GLY A 26 -15.30 3.60 10.46
C GLY A 26 -15.90 2.23 10.82
N ASP A 27 -17.22 2.18 11.02
CA ASP A 27 -17.87 0.99 11.61
C ASP A 27 -17.70 -0.30 10.79
N ARG A 28 -17.63 -0.19 9.47
CA ARG A 28 -17.64 -1.35 8.56
C ARG A 28 -16.32 -1.57 7.81
N GLY A 29 -15.33 -0.69 7.99
CA GLY A 29 -14.06 -0.73 7.28
C GLY A 29 -13.25 0.56 7.43
N VAL A 30 -12.19 0.69 6.64
CA VAL A 30 -11.34 1.89 6.54
C VAL A 30 -11.61 2.59 5.22
N MET A 31 -11.86 3.90 5.27
CA MET A 31 -11.75 4.73 4.07
C MET A 31 -10.28 5.13 3.88
N MET A 32 -9.71 4.77 2.74
CA MET A 32 -8.38 5.17 2.32
C MET A 32 -8.51 6.25 1.23
N ASP A 33 -8.11 7.47 1.57
CA ASP A 33 -8.03 8.59 0.65
C ASP A 33 -6.57 8.74 0.15
N ILE A 34 -6.39 8.94 -1.15
CA ILE A 34 -5.10 9.19 -1.80
C ILE A 34 -5.14 10.55 -2.48
N SER A 35 -4.06 11.31 -2.38
CA SER A 35 -3.75 12.44 -3.25
C SER A 35 -2.30 12.31 -3.71
N ALA A 36 -2.07 12.21 -5.01
CA ALA A 36 -0.77 11.88 -5.57
C ALA A 36 -0.51 12.68 -6.86
N PRO A 37 0.76 12.90 -7.24
CA PRO A 37 1.07 13.30 -8.60
C PRO A 37 0.54 12.27 -9.61
N PHE A 38 0.16 12.75 -10.80
CA PHE A 38 -0.19 11.89 -11.91
C PHE A 38 0.92 11.94 -12.95
N PHE A 39 1.64 10.83 -13.09
CA PHE A 39 2.79 10.72 -14.00
C PHE A 39 2.37 10.24 -15.39
N ASN A 40 1.29 9.48 -15.48
CA ASN A 40 0.79 8.83 -16.70
C ASN A 40 1.89 8.01 -17.42
N ASP A 41 2.80 7.44 -16.65
CA ASP A 41 3.88 6.59 -17.15
C ASP A 41 4.06 5.39 -16.19
N PRO A 42 3.89 4.14 -16.66
CA PRO A 42 3.42 3.76 -18.00
C PRO A 42 1.97 4.20 -18.28
N PRO A 43 1.51 4.11 -19.54
CA PRO A 43 0.11 4.33 -19.90
C PRO A 43 -0.85 3.42 -19.12
N ALA A 44 -2.14 3.78 -19.15
CA ALA A 44 -3.23 3.04 -18.51
C ALA A 44 -3.11 1.49 -18.64
N PRO A 45 -3.45 0.73 -17.58
CA PRO A 45 -3.66 -0.71 -17.69
C PRO A 45 -4.70 -1.05 -18.77
N LEU A 46 -4.52 -2.21 -19.42
CA LEU A 46 -5.43 -2.68 -20.48
C LEU A 46 -6.81 -3.11 -19.94
N GLY A 47 -6.97 -3.25 -18.63
CA GLY A 47 -8.23 -3.61 -17.99
C GLY A 47 -9.24 -2.47 -17.91
N GLU A 48 -10.50 -2.80 -17.65
CA GLU A 48 -11.55 -1.79 -17.44
C GLU A 48 -11.37 -1.05 -16.10
N PRO A 49 -11.54 0.28 -16.06
CA PRO A 49 -11.61 1.02 -14.79
C PRO A 49 -12.67 0.46 -13.83
N GLY A 50 -12.36 0.41 -12.54
CA GLY A 50 -13.23 -0.14 -11.50
C GLY A 50 -13.23 -1.68 -11.40
N LYS A 51 -12.39 -2.35 -12.19
CA LYS A 51 -12.19 -3.81 -12.10
C LYS A 51 -10.84 -4.15 -11.46
N PRO A 52 -10.76 -5.32 -10.80
CA PRO A 52 -9.48 -5.91 -10.46
C PRO A 52 -8.58 -6.06 -11.70
N PHE A 53 -7.28 -5.83 -11.55
CA PHE A 53 -6.28 -6.06 -12.59
C PHE A 53 -5.02 -6.65 -11.98
N ASN A 54 -4.69 -7.89 -12.35
CA ASN A 54 -3.48 -8.56 -11.87
C ASN A 54 -2.20 -7.87 -12.42
N GLN A 55 -1.12 -7.90 -11.64
CA GLN A 55 0.16 -7.24 -11.95
C GLN A 55 0.03 -5.71 -12.09
N LEU A 56 -0.83 -5.10 -11.26
CA LEU A 56 -1.06 -3.66 -11.32
C LEU A 56 0.20 -2.87 -10.92
N TRP A 57 1.06 -3.45 -10.10
CA TRP A 57 2.40 -2.94 -9.81
C TRP A 57 3.24 -2.65 -11.05
N ASP A 58 2.98 -3.25 -12.22
CA ASP A 58 3.68 -2.92 -13.48
C ASP A 58 3.34 -1.51 -14.00
N TYR A 59 2.30 -0.88 -13.46
CA TYR A 59 1.76 0.42 -13.84
C TYR A 59 2.06 1.54 -12.84
N GLU A 60 1.56 2.75 -13.11
CA GLU A 60 1.49 3.78 -12.08
C GLU A 60 0.50 3.34 -11.00
N VAL A 61 0.95 3.25 -9.75
CA VAL A 61 0.18 2.66 -8.66
C VAL A 61 0.60 3.20 -7.30
N VAL A 62 -0.35 3.23 -6.36
CA VAL A 62 -0.09 3.36 -4.93
C VAL A 62 -0.50 2.06 -4.25
N GLU A 63 0.41 1.49 -3.47
CA GLU A 63 0.25 0.21 -2.77
C GLU A 63 0.18 0.45 -1.26
N ALA A 64 -0.66 -0.29 -0.54
CA ALA A 64 -0.76 -0.24 0.91
C ALA A 64 -0.79 -1.67 1.49
N PHE A 65 0.04 -1.87 2.52
CA PHE A 65 0.24 -3.16 3.16
C PHE A 65 -0.16 -3.09 4.64
N PHE A 66 -1.01 -4.00 5.08
CA PHE A 66 -1.43 -4.15 6.47
C PHE A 66 -1.08 -5.56 6.94
N LEU A 67 -0.08 -5.67 7.80
CA LEU A 67 0.50 -6.96 8.23
C LEU A 67 0.25 -7.19 9.72
N ASN A 68 -0.11 -8.41 10.09
CA ASN A 68 0.12 -8.96 11.42
C ASN A 68 1.43 -9.77 11.37
N ASP A 69 2.45 -9.30 12.07
CA ASP A 69 3.79 -9.91 12.08
C ASP A 69 3.91 -11.18 12.92
N ILE A 70 2.93 -11.50 13.76
CA ILE A 70 2.88 -12.75 14.51
C ILE A 70 2.28 -13.87 13.66
N THR A 71 1.18 -13.59 12.94
CA THR A 71 0.52 -14.58 12.08
C THR A 71 1.04 -14.59 10.65
N GLU A 72 1.85 -13.60 10.29
CA GLU A 72 2.34 -13.33 8.93
C GLU A 72 1.20 -13.12 7.90
N GLN A 73 -0.01 -12.84 8.36
CA GLN A 73 -1.13 -12.54 7.48
C GLN A 73 -1.11 -11.07 7.10
N TYR A 74 -1.33 -10.78 5.83
CA TYR A 74 -1.39 -9.40 5.36
C TYR A 74 -2.41 -9.17 4.26
N LEU A 75 -2.96 -7.96 4.29
CA LEU A 75 -3.76 -7.35 3.22
C LEU A 75 -2.84 -6.45 2.40
N GLU A 76 -2.89 -6.62 1.09
CA GLU A 76 -2.22 -5.77 0.11
C GLU A 76 -3.29 -5.16 -0.81
N VAL A 77 -3.20 -3.84 -0.99
CA VAL A 77 -4.15 -3.04 -1.77
C VAL A 77 -3.36 -2.16 -2.72
N GLU A 78 -3.60 -2.31 -4.02
CA GLU A 78 -2.98 -1.54 -5.09
C GLU A 78 -4.04 -0.71 -5.81
N LEU A 79 -3.77 0.59 -6.00
CA LEU A 79 -4.72 1.56 -6.54
C LEU A 79 -4.08 2.36 -7.67
N CYS A 80 -4.63 2.22 -8.88
CA CYS A 80 -4.13 2.90 -10.08
C CYS A 80 -4.91 4.20 -10.34
N PRO A 81 -4.25 5.29 -10.79
CA PRO A 81 -4.92 6.52 -11.21
C PRO A 81 -5.89 6.35 -12.38
N HIS A 82 -5.88 5.19 -13.06
CA HIS A 82 -6.83 4.86 -14.12
C HIS A 82 -8.07 4.10 -13.62
N GLY A 83 -8.16 3.81 -12.32
CA GLY A 83 -9.34 3.25 -11.67
C GLY A 83 -9.32 1.73 -11.50
N GLN A 84 -8.34 1.03 -12.06
CA GLN A 84 -8.11 -0.38 -11.75
C GLN A 84 -7.54 -0.51 -10.32
N HIS A 85 -7.79 -1.65 -9.70
CA HIS A 85 -7.27 -1.98 -8.38
C HIS A 85 -6.77 -3.42 -8.34
N LEU A 86 -5.96 -3.76 -7.34
CA LEU A 86 -5.68 -5.14 -6.99
C LEU A 86 -5.77 -5.28 -5.47
N VAL A 87 -6.46 -6.31 -5.00
CA VAL A 87 -6.59 -6.58 -3.57
C VAL A 87 -6.27 -8.04 -3.34
N LEU A 88 -5.27 -8.27 -2.49
CA LEU A 88 -4.72 -9.59 -2.20
C LEU A 88 -4.80 -9.85 -0.69
N LEU A 89 -5.16 -11.08 -0.32
CA LEU A 89 -5.00 -11.60 1.03
C LEU A 89 -3.93 -12.69 1.02
N LEU A 90 -2.93 -12.53 1.88
CA LEU A 90 -1.73 -13.34 1.91
C LEU A 90 -1.47 -13.86 3.33
N SER A 91 -0.74 -14.97 3.45
CA SER A 91 -0.34 -15.56 4.73
C SER A 91 1.05 -16.19 4.62
N GLY A 92 2.05 -15.56 5.22
CA GLY A 92 3.45 -15.86 4.97
C GLY A 92 3.92 -15.28 3.63
N ARG A 93 5.21 -15.41 3.35
CA ARG A 93 5.85 -14.74 2.21
C ARG A 93 5.27 -15.20 0.85
N ARG A 94 4.64 -14.27 0.12
CA ARG A 94 4.11 -14.46 -1.26
C ARG A 94 3.05 -15.55 -1.39
N ASN A 95 2.43 -15.96 -0.30
CA ASN A 95 1.42 -17.01 -0.32
C ASN A 95 0.03 -16.37 -0.37
N VAL A 96 -0.39 -16.04 -1.59
CA VAL A 96 -1.71 -15.51 -1.92
C VAL A 96 -2.74 -16.62 -1.75
N TRP A 97 -3.71 -16.41 -0.87
CA TRP A 97 -4.84 -17.34 -0.72
C TRP A 97 -6.16 -16.77 -1.25
N LYS A 98 -6.23 -15.44 -1.44
CA LYS A 98 -7.28 -14.74 -2.22
C LYS A 98 -6.69 -13.57 -2.98
N GLN A 99 -7.18 -13.35 -4.20
CA GLN A 99 -6.77 -12.23 -5.05
C GLN A 99 -7.95 -11.66 -5.82
N GLU A 100 -7.73 -10.50 -6.44
CA GLU A 100 -8.72 -9.80 -7.27
C GLU A 100 -10.05 -9.54 -6.53
N LEU A 101 -9.97 -9.31 -5.21
CA LEU A 101 -11.15 -9.05 -4.42
C LEU A 101 -11.85 -7.76 -4.88
N PRO A 102 -13.20 -7.73 -4.86
CA PRO A 102 -13.94 -6.53 -5.24
C PRO A 102 -13.65 -5.40 -4.25
N LEU A 103 -13.53 -4.18 -4.79
CA LEU A 103 -13.23 -2.98 -4.02
C LEU A 103 -14.09 -1.82 -4.52
N SER A 104 -14.66 -1.04 -3.60
CA SER A 104 -15.28 0.23 -3.96
C SER A 104 -14.18 1.28 -4.05
N PHE A 105 -13.78 1.61 -5.27
CA PHE A 105 -12.71 2.55 -5.57
C PHE A 105 -13.19 3.60 -6.57
N LYS A 106 -13.02 4.88 -6.22
CA LYS A 106 -13.31 6.02 -7.08
C LYS A 106 -12.05 6.82 -7.32
N VAL A 107 -11.86 7.26 -8.55
CA VAL A 107 -10.72 8.09 -8.95
C VAL A 107 -11.20 9.38 -9.59
N SER A 108 -10.57 10.48 -9.21
CA SER A 108 -10.62 11.76 -9.90
C SER A 108 -9.22 12.11 -10.37
N ARG A 109 -9.06 12.60 -11.59
CA ARG A 109 -7.75 12.87 -12.16
C ARG A 109 -7.74 14.14 -12.98
N GLY A 110 -6.76 15.00 -12.68
CA GLY A 110 -6.41 16.17 -13.48
C GLY A 110 -5.18 15.92 -14.34
N GLU A 111 -4.55 17.00 -14.80
CA GLU A 111 -3.36 16.90 -15.67
C GLU A 111 -2.11 16.43 -14.94
N THR A 112 -1.94 16.84 -13.68
CA THR A 112 -0.70 16.62 -12.91
C THR A 112 -0.92 15.91 -11.58
N LYS A 113 -2.17 15.66 -11.18
CA LYS A 113 -2.55 15.04 -9.91
C LYS A 113 -3.75 14.13 -10.07
N TRP A 114 -3.83 13.13 -9.21
CA TRP A 114 -5.01 12.30 -9.05
C TRP A 114 -5.37 12.12 -7.59
N GLU A 115 -6.65 11.84 -7.37
CA GLU A 115 -7.23 11.55 -6.07
C GLU A 115 -7.93 10.20 -6.13
N GLY A 116 -7.71 9.38 -5.12
CA GLY A 116 -8.32 8.06 -4.97
C GLY A 116 -9.14 7.98 -3.69
N LYS A 117 -10.28 7.32 -3.73
CA LYS A 117 -11.07 6.97 -2.53
C LYS A 117 -11.42 5.49 -2.58
N ALA A 118 -10.79 4.70 -1.73
CA ALA A 118 -11.01 3.27 -1.62
C ALA A 118 -11.62 2.91 -0.27
N TYR A 119 -12.68 2.12 -0.28
CA TYR A 119 -13.28 1.58 0.94
C TYR A 119 -12.80 0.15 1.19
N LEU A 120 -12.03 -0.04 2.26
CA LEU A 120 -11.42 -1.31 2.67
C LEU A 120 -12.30 -1.98 3.75
N PRO A 121 -13.04 -3.05 3.44
CA PRO A 121 -13.91 -3.72 4.42
C PRO A 121 -13.11 -4.39 5.56
N TRP A 122 -13.65 -4.41 6.78
CA TRP A 122 -12.96 -5.03 7.93
C TRP A 122 -12.62 -6.51 7.71
N ASN A 123 -13.45 -7.25 6.99
CA ASN A 123 -13.22 -8.68 6.72
C ASN A 123 -12.08 -8.96 5.72
N TYR A 124 -11.43 -7.93 5.17
CA TYR A 124 -10.22 -8.07 4.36
C TYR A 124 -8.95 -7.96 5.20
N PHE A 125 -9.00 -7.32 6.37
CA PHE A 125 -7.81 -7.15 7.20
C PHE A 125 -7.45 -8.45 7.92
N PRO A 126 -6.15 -8.74 8.13
CA PRO A 126 -5.77 -9.75 9.09
C PRO A 126 -6.21 -9.32 10.50
N PRO A 127 -6.55 -10.26 11.39
CA PRO A 127 -6.78 -9.94 12.80
C PRO A 127 -5.54 -9.24 13.38
N ASN A 128 -5.71 -8.18 14.16
CA ASN A 128 -4.61 -7.47 14.83
C ASN A 128 -3.45 -7.11 13.88
N VAL A 129 -3.70 -6.26 12.89
CA VAL A 129 -2.60 -5.61 12.14
C VAL A 129 -1.62 -5.03 13.17
N THR A 130 -0.32 -5.22 12.95
CA THR A 130 0.78 -4.70 13.79
C THR A 130 1.77 -3.85 13.00
N LYS A 131 1.74 -3.92 11.67
CA LYS A 131 2.62 -3.15 10.77
C LYS A 131 1.84 -2.57 9.59
N PHE A 132 2.23 -1.38 9.18
CA PHE A 132 1.72 -0.70 7.99
C PHE A 132 2.89 -0.11 7.19
N ASN A 133 2.85 -0.27 5.87
CA ASN A 133 3.72 0.43 4.94
C ASN A 133 2.95 0.74 3.65
N SER A 134 3.48 1.65 2.85
CA SER A 134 2.88 2.03 1.59
C SER A 134 3.93 2.47 0.59
N PHE A 135 3.65 2.22 -0.68
CA PHE A 135 4.58 2.46 -1.78
C PHE A 135 3.89 3.21 -2.90
N ALA A 136 4.69 3.93 -3.68
CA ALA A 136 4.27 4.51 -4.95
C ALA A 136 5.24 4.05 -6.03
N ILE A 137 4.70 3.59 -7.15
CA ILE A 137 5.45 3.12 -8.31
C ILE A 137 4.97 3.90 -9.51
N HIS A 138 5.91 4.40 -10.30
CA HIS A 138 5.64 5.11 -11.55
C HIS A 138 6.87 5.06 -12.46
N GLY A 139 6.73 5.55 -13.68
CA GLY A 139 7.78 5.53 -14.68
C GLY A 139 7.92 4.17 -15.38
N SER A 140 8.43 4.22 -16.61
CA SER A 140 8.70 3.04 -17.43
C SER A 140 10.19 2.71 -17.55
N LYS A 141 10.50 1.41 -17.68
CA LYS A 141 11.84 0.89 -18.00
C LYS A 141 12.90 1.44 -17.04
N ASP A 142 13.97 2.03 -17.57
CA ASP A 142 15.10 2.56 -16.79
C ASP A 142 14.74 3.82 -15.98
N LYS A 143 13.56 4.41 -16.20
CA LYS A 143 13.05 5.57 -15.46
C LYS A 143 12.05 5.19 -14.37
N ARG A 144 11.88 3.90 -14.11
CA ARG A 144 10.94 3.39 -13.12
C ARG A 144 11.38 3.79 -11.71
N SER A 145 10.48 4.48 -11.02
CA SER A 145 10.65 4.93 -9.64
C SER A 145 9.91 3.98 -8.69
N TYR A 146 10.51 3.78 -7.53
CA TYR A 146 9.94 3.01 -6.43
C TYR A 146 10.13 3.84 -5.17
N GLU A 147 9.02 4.16 -4.52
CA GLU A 147 8.97 5.05 -3.37
C GLU A 147 8.29 4.36 -2.21
N ALA A 148 8.67 4.73 -0.99
CA ALA A 148 8.20 4.07 0.23
C ALA A 148 7.91 5.07 1.34
N LEU A 149 6.84 4.82 2.09
CA LEU A 149 6.57 5.50 3.35
C LEU A 149 7.66 5.17 4.38
N TYR A 150 8.00 3.89 4.51
CA TYR A 150 9.14 3.42 5.30
C TYR A 150 10.13 2.70 4.39
N PRO A 151 11.17 3.40 3.89
CA PRO A 151 12.17 2.82 3.00
C PRO A 151 13.13 1.89 3.73
N VAL A 152 13.83 1.04 2.96
CA VAL A 152 14.89 0.18 3.49
C VAL A 152 16.07 1.07 3.92
N PRO A 153 16.57 0.93 5.16
CA PRO A 153 17.73 1.69 5.61
C PRO A 153 18.96 1.41 4.73
N GLN A 154 19.69 2.47 4.36
CA GLN A 154 20.82 2.35 3.43
C GLN A 154 21.92 1.37 3.86
N HIS A 155 22.10 1.21 5.18
CA HIS A 155 23.10 0.29 5.72
C HIS A 155 22.69 -1.19 5.64
N GLU A 156 21.41 -1.47 5.37
CA GLU A 156 20.87 -2.81 5.14
C GLU A 156 20.87 -3.17 3.64
N LEU A 157 21.09 -2.19 2.76
CA LEU A 157 21.10 -2.40 1.31
C LEU A 157 22.35 -3.15 0.86
N GLN A 158 22.13 -4.18 0.04
CA GLN A 158 23.20 -4.87 -0.65
C GLN A 158 23.56 -4.15 -1.96
N GLN A 159 24.83 -4.24 -2.37
CA GLN A 159 25.27 -3.63 -3.62
C GLN A 159 24.50 -4.22 -4.81
N GLY A 160 23.86 -3.35 -5.60
CA GLY A 160 23.05 -3.76 -6.75
C GLY A 160 21.68 -4.34 -6.39
N GLN A 161 21.26 -4.25 -5.12
CA GLN A 161 19.91 -4.61 -4.71
C GLN A 161 18.88 -3.78 -5.49
N LYS A 162 17.83 -4.46 -5.95
CA LYS A 162 16.68 -3.86 -6.61
C LYS A 162 15.49 -3.87 -5.66
N PRO A 163 14.52 -2.96 -5.85
CA PRO A 163 13.28 -3.02 -5.09
C PRO A 163 12.55 -4.34 -5.39
N ASP A 164 12.25 -5.10 -4.34
CA ASP A 164 11.45 -6.33 -4.40
C ASP A 164 10.08 -6.05 -3.78
N LEU A 165 9.29 -5.19 -4.42
CA LEU A 165 7.95 -4.79 -3.95
C LEU A 165 6.86 -5.79 -4.38
N ALA A 166 6.96 -6.33 -5.60
CA ALA A 166 6.04 -7.33 -6.17
C ALA A 166 6.09 -8.73 -5.49
N LYS A 167 6.68 -8.81 -4.30
CA LYS A 167 7.28 -10.04 -3.77
C LYS A 167 7.27 -10.11 -2.24
N GLY A 168 6.25 -9.54 -1.58
CA GLY A 168 5.83 -9.88 -0.23
C GLY A 168 6.85 -9.63 0.91
N PRO A 169 6.45 -9.77 2.18
CA PRO A 169 7.16 -9.18 3.29
C PRO A 169 8.25 -10.13 3.79
N GLU A 170 9.49 -9.82 3.44
CA GLU A 170 10.64 -10.06 4.31
C GLU A 170 11.73 -9.09 3.84
N ALA A 171 12.06 -8.13 4.71
CA ALA A 171 13.01 -7.01 4.55
C ALA A 171 12.61 -5.82 3.65
N SER A 172 12.04 -6.01 2.45
CA SER A 172 11.77 -4.86 1.54
C SER A 172 10.47 -4.10 1.85
N VAL A 173 9.39 -4.84 2.15
CA VAL A 173 8.05 -4.24 2.40
C VAL A 173 7.92 -3.75 3.84
N PHE A 174 8.58 -4.41 4.79
CA PHE A 174 8.67 -3.99 6.18
C PHE A 174 10.13 -4.17 6.62
N PRO A 175 11.02 -3.19 6.38
CA PRO A 175 12.36 -3.22 6.94
C PRO A 175 12.27 -3.33 8.47
N ASP A 176 13.28 -3.89 9.13
CA ASP A 176 13.26 -4.13 10.58
C ASP A 176 13.01 -2.82 11.33
N VAL A 177 11.74 -2.52 11.61
CA VAL A 177 11.37 -1.26 12.24
C VAL A 177 11.65 -1.38 13.73
N ASN A 178 12.92 -1.28 14.09
CA ASN A 178 13.35 -1.12 15.46
C ASN A 178 12.85 0.25 15.97
N LYS A 179 11.79 0.20 16.79
CA LYS A 179 11.35 1.20 17.79
C LYS A 179 10.76 2.53 17.30
N GLY A 180 10.87 2.92 16.03
CA GLY A 180 10.34 4.21 15.52
C GLY A 180 8.87 4.22 15.05
N SER A 181 8.41 3.16 14.38
CA SER A 181 7.05 3.09 13.77
C SER A 181 5.94 2.77 14.78
N LEU A 182 6.29 2.25 15.96
CA LEU A 182 5.33 1.92 17.02
C LEU A 182 4.55 3.13 17.54
N LEU A 183 5.12 4.34 17.51
CA LEU A 183 4.50 5.52 18.14
C LEU A 183 3.34 6.11 17.33
N GLN A 184 3.33 6.01 16.00
CA GLN A 184 2.20 6.41 15.16
C GLN A 184 1.28 5.22 14.80
N GLY A 185 1.83 4.01 14.72
CA GLY A 185 1.05 2.78 14.53
C GLY A 185 0.10 2.47 15.68
N ASN A 186 0.45 2.80 16.93
CA ASN A 186 -0.39 2.52 18.10
C ASN A 186 -1.83 3.09 18.02
N LEU A 187 -2.07 4.16 17.25
CA LEU A 187 -3.42 4.71 17.03
C LEU A 187 -4.20 3.98 15.93
N ILE A 188 -3.52 3.43 14.92
CA ILE A 188 -4.13 2.45 14.00
C ILE A 188 -4.58 1.25 14.86
N PHE A 189 -3.67 0.74 15.70
CA PHE A 189 -3.85 -0.53 16.40
C PHE A 189 -4.85 -0.46 17.56
N SER A 190 -5.01 0.67 18.23
CA SER A 190 -6.04 0.80 19.28
C SER A 190 -7.45 0.66 18.71
N TYR A 191 -7.75 1.19 17.52
CA TYR A 191 -9.07 1.05 16.87
C TYR A 191 -9.25 -0.28 16.13
N LEU A 192 -8.18 -0.83 15.53
CA LEU A 192 -8.21 -2.15 14.90
C LEU A 192 -8.34 -3.30 15.92
N SER A 193 -7.81 -3.14 17.14
CA SER A 193 -7.95 -4.12 18.22
C SER A 193 -9.20 -3.91 19.08
N SER A 194 -9.81 -2.72 19.07
CA SER A 194 -10.98 -2.40 19.91
C SER A 194 -12.34 -2.58 19.24
N SER A 195 -12.41 -2.97 17.97
CA SER A 195 -13.71 -3.24 17.32
C SER A 195 -14.35 -4.50 17.95
N PRO A 196 -15.45 -4.37 18.72
CA PRO A 196 -16.08 -5.48 19.40
C PRO A 196 -17.08 -6.16 18.47
N LEU A 197 -16.62 -6.63 17.31
CA LEU A 197 -17.40 -7.50 16.41
C LEU A 197 -16.54 -8.66 15.91
N LEU A 198 -15.75 -9.24 16.82
CA LEU A 198 -15.20 -10.59 16.72
C LEU A 198 -15.21 -11.24 18.11
N VAL A 199 -16.36 -11.12 18.79
CA VAL A 199 -16.74 -12.02 19.88
C VAL A 199 -18.17 -12.46 19.55
N THR A 200 -18.33 -13.77 19.38
CA THR A 200 -19.56 -14.54 19.06
C THR A 200 -20.14 -14.42 17.64
N SER A 201 -19.88 -15.43 16.81
CA SER A 201 -20.85 -16.51 16.51
C SER A 201 -20.16 -17.65 15.77
#